data_AF-A0A2H6MUZ3-F1
#
_entry.id   AF-A0A2H6MUZ3-F1
#
_cell.length_a   1.000
_cell.length_b   1.000
_cell.length_c   1.000
_cell.angle_alpha   90.00
_cell.angle_beta   90.00
_cell.angle_gamma   90.00
#
_symmetry.space_group_name_H-M   'P 1'
#
loop_
_entity.id
_entity.type
_entity.pdbx_description
1 polymer ?
#
loop_
_entity_poly.entity_id
_entity_poly.type
_entity_poly.pdbx_seq_one_letter_code
_entity_poly.pdbx_strand_id
1 'polypeptide(L)'
;LTHFILMNDVIDMSGFPDLSDNRTEDPLVLLAWRCTRLSLLAIHGYTVWAHNLIAIARLRGSDLKVLEVTEESIDFDNGELADQDVDPVHNLIEQVSLGLGRPWHAVMDIELLSVFTEPTRHFYREMQSFSEGI
;
A
#
# COMPACT_ATOMS: atom_id res chain seq x y z
N LEU A 1 -0.37 6.77 16.02
CA LEU A 1 -1.20 6.18 14.96
C LEU A 1 -1.04 4.67 14.99
N THR A 2 -2.14 3.90 14.91
CA THR A 2 -2.10 2.42 14.87
C THR A 2 -2.67 1.86 13.57
N HIS A 3 -3.59 2.57 12.93
CA HIS A 3 -4.20 2.20 11.67
C HIS A 3 -4.14 3.40 10.73
N PHE A 4 -3.77 3.17 9.48
CA PHE A 4 -3.82 4.17 8.43
C PHE A 4 -4.37 3.53 7.16
N ILE A 5 -5.36 4.17 6.56
CA ILE A 5 -6.02 3.69 5.36
C ILE A 5 -6.04 4.87 4.39
N LEU A 6 -5.45 4.66 3.23
CA LEU A 6 -5.41 5.63 2.15
C LEU A 6 -6.16 5.05 0.96
N MET A 7 -7.23 5.72 0.56
CA MET A 7 -8.10 5.29 -0.53
C MET A 7 -8.39 6.46 -1.46
N ASN A 8 -8.36 6.21 -2.76
CA ASN A 8 -8.81 7.13 -3.79
C ASN A 8 -9.72 6.36 -4.75
N ASP A 9 -10.97 6.80 -4.86
CA ASP A 9 -12.00 6.21 -5.72
C ASP A 9 -12.06 6.86 -7.11
N VAL A 10 -11.27 7.91 -7.34
CA VAL A 10 -11.18 8.58 -8.63
C VAL A 10 -10.27 7.78 -9.56
N ILE A 11 -10.88 6.96 -10.40
CA ILE A 11 -10.23 6.33 -11.55
C ILE A 11 -10.21 7.35 -12.68
N ASP A 12 -9.21 8.23 -12.69
CA ASP A 12 -8.95 9.06 -13.88
C ASP A 12 -8.11 8.27 -14.88
N MET A 13 -8.26 8.54 -16.17
CA MET A 13 -7.55 7.82 -17.24
C MET A 13 -6.03 8.05 -17.23
N SER A 14 -5.52 8.88 -16.30
CA SER A 14 -4.13 9.28 -16.14
C SER A 14 -3.29 8.39 -15.21
N GLY A 15 -3.87 7.32 -14.66
CA GLY A 15 -3.21 6.45 -13.68
C GLY A 15 -3.35 6.94 -12.23
N PHE A 16 -2.90 6.13 -11.27
CA PHE A 16 -2.98 6.49 -9.86
C PHE A 16 -1.98 7.59 -9.48
N PRO A 17 -2.35 8.52 -8.57
CA PRO A 17 -1.46 9.55 -8.08
C PRO A 17 -0.31 8.96 -7.26
N ASP A 18 0.91 9.43 -7.52
CA ASP A 18 2.10 9.15 -6.70
C ASP A 18 2.26 10.22 -5.62
N LEU A 19 2.35 9.79 -4.35
CA LEU A 19 2.56 10.67 -3.20
C LEU A 19 3.99 11.18 -3.07
N SER A 20 4.93 10.53 -3.75
CA SER A 20 6.35 10.85 -3.65
C SER A 20 6.69 12.18 -4.32
N ASP A 21 5.97 12.62 -5.37
CA ASP A 21 6.09 13.91 -6.09
C ASP A 21 7.49 14.58 -6.01
N ASN A 22 8.52 13.89 -6.51
CA ASN A 22 9.94 14.31 -6.51
C ASN A 22 10.60 14.55 -5.13
N ARG A 23 10.05 14.00 -4.06
CA ARG A 23 10.66 14.00 -2.73
C ARG A 23 11.78 12.98 -2.67
N THR A 24 12.77 13.28 -1.84
CA THR A 24 13.87 12.37 -1.52
C THR A 24 13.40 11.14 -0.75
N GLU A 25 12.36 11.27 0.08
CA GLU A 25 11.80 10.19 0.88
C GLU A 25 10.30 10.01 0.62
N ASP A 26 9.89 8.76 0.45
CA ASP A 26 8.49 8.39 0.31
C ASP A 26 7.70 8.62 1.62
N PRO A 27 6.54 9.30 1.57
CA PRO A 27 5.78 9.67 2.76
C PRO A 27 5.20 8.47 3.51
N LEU A 28 4.91 7.35 2.84
CA LEU A 28 4.40 6.13 3.47
C LEU A 28 5.53 5.40 4.20
N VAL A 29 6.75 5.40 3.64
CA VAL A 29 7.95 4.92 4.33
C VAL A 29 8.21 5.75 5.60
N LEU A 30 8.15 7.08 5.49
CA LEU A 30 8.29 7.98 6.65
C LEU A 30 7.21 7.75 7.70
N LEU A 31 5.96 7.53 7.28
CA LEU A 31 4.84 7.21 8.17
C LEU A 31 5.11 5.91 8.93
N ALA A 32 5.52 4.85 8.24
CA ALA A 32 5.87 3.57 8.86
C ALA A 32 7.06 3.70 9.83
N TRP A 33 8.07 4.51 9.50
CA TRP A 33 9.20 4.75 10.37
C TRP A 33 8.82 5.50 11.66
N ARG A 34 8.02 6.56 11.54
CA ARG A 34 7.62 7.40 12.69
C ARG A 34 6.56 6.73 13.56
N CYS A 35 5.62 5.99 12.96
CA CYS A 35 4.51 5.38 13.67
C CYS A 35 4.88 3.99 14.18
N THR A 36 5.63 3.93 15.29
CA THR A 36 6.15 2.67 15.83
C THR A 36 5.07 1.66 16.27
N ARG A 37 3.83 2.12 16.46
CA ARG A 37 2.66 1.29 16.81
C ARG A 37 1.73 1.00 15.63
N LEU A 38 2.14 1.27 14.40
CA LEU A 38 1.36 1.01 13.20
C LEU A 38 1.15 -0.51 13.04
N SER A 39 -0.09 -0.95 13.15
CA SER A 39 -0.51 -2.35 13.03
C SER A 39 -1.32 -2.63 11.76
N LEU A 40 -1.88 -1.60 11.13
CA LEU A 40 -2.58 -1.70 9.85
C LEU A 40 -2.18 -0.56 8.92
N LEU A 41 -1.82 -0.91 7.69
CA LEU A 41 -1.64 0.01 6.58
C LEU A 41 -2.38 -0.55 5.36
N ALA A 42 -3.37 0.18 4.86
CA ALA A 42 -4.07 -0.17 3.62
C ALA A 42 -3.96 0.99 2.62
N ILE A 43 -3.60 0.70 1.38
CA ILE A 43 -3.39 1.69 0.32
C ILE A 43 -4.08 1.22 -0.96
N HIS A 44 -5.04 1.99 -1.44
CA HIS A 44 -5.80 1.70 -2.65
C HIS A 44 -5.98 2.95 -3.49
N GLY A 45 -5.75 2.84 -4.80
CA GLY A 45 -5.93 3.96 -5.72
C GLY A 45 -4.82 5.02 -5.68
N TYR A 46 -3.64 4.66 -5.16
CA TYR A 46 -2.41 5.47 -5.16
C TYR A 46 -1.26 4.63 -5.66
N THR A 47 -0.27 5.24 -6.31
CA THR A 47 0.95 4.54 -6.69
C THR A 47 1.81 4.26 -5.46
N VAL A 48 2.25 3.00 -5.34
CA VAL A 48 3.15 2.51 -4.29
C VAL A 48 4.30 1.78 -4.97
N TRP A 49 5.50 2.35 -4.84
CA TRP A 49 6.69 1.74 -5.40
C TRP A 49 7.06 0.44 -4.66
N ALA A 50 7.39 -0.61 -5.42
CA ALA A 50 7.73 -1.93 -4.89
C ALA A 50 8.84 -1.89 -3.83
N HIS A 51 9.90 -1.11 -4.05
CA HIS A 51 11.00 -0.96 -3.11
C HIS A 51 10.56 -0.30 -1.79
N ASN A 52 9.61 0.64 -1.83
CA ASN A 52 9.05 1.30 -0.66
C ASN A 52 8.17 0.34 0.15
N LEU A 53 7.43 -0.53 -0.52
CA LEU A 53 6.64 -1.56 0.13
C LEU A 53 7.51 -2.54 0.92
N ILE A 54 8.63 -2.97 0.34
CA ILE A 54 9.65 -3.80 1.01
C ILE A 54 10.23 -3.05 2.22
N ALA A 55 10.55 -1.76 2.07
CA ALA A 55 11.08 -0.94 3.16
C ALA A 55 10.09 -0.83 4.32
N ILE A 56 8.81 -0.58 4.06
CA ILE A 56 7.73 -0.52 5.05
C ILE A 56 7.61 -1.85 5.81
N ALA A 57 7.59 -2.97 5.07
CA ALA A 57 7.51 -4.31 5.64
C ALA A 57 8.67 -4.58 6.61
N ARG A 58 9.90 -4.27 6.20
CA ARG A 58 11.10 -4.44 7.04
C ARG A 58 11.11 -3.50 8.24
N LEU A 59 10.67 -2.24 8.06
CA LEU A 59 10.64 -1.26 9.14
C LEU A 59 9.74 -1.71 10.27
N ARG A 60 8.55 -2.26 9.96
CA ARG A 60 7.55 -2.62 10.97
C ARG A 60 7.58 -4.09 11.37
N GLY A 61 8.11 -4.97 10.54
CA GLY A 61 8.22 -6.37 10.88
C GLY A 61 6.85 -7.00 11.14
N SER A 62 6.85 -7.88 12.14
CA SER A 62 5.65 -8.55 12.64
C SER A 62 4.65 -7.62 13.34
N ASP A 63 5.03 -6.39 13.70
CA ASP A 63 4.12 -5.45 14.38
C ASP A 63 3.06 -4.89 13.42
N LEU A 64 3.38 -4.79 12.13
CA LEU A 64 2.41 -4.47 11.08
C LEU A 64 1.63 -5.74 10.74
N LYS A 65 0.46 -5.90 11.35
CA LYS A 65 -0.39 -7.08 11.24
C LYS A 65 -1.16 -7.14 9.92
N VAL A 66 -1.45 -5.99 9.33
CA VAL A 66 -2.15 -5.87 8.06
C VAL A 66 -1.39 -4.89 7.17
N LEU A 67 -1.00 -5.35 5.99
CA LEU A 67 -0.44 -4.55 4.91
C LEU A 67 -1.25 -4.90 3.66
N GLU A 68 -2.14 -3.99 3.24
CA GLU A 68 -3.02 -4.20 2.10
C GLU A 68 -2.70 -3.17 1.03
N VAL A 69 -2.41 -3.66 -0.18
CA VAL A 69 -2.18 -2.81 -1.35
C VAL A 69 -2.81 -3.51 -2.54
N THR A 70 -3.59 -2.79 -3.33
CA THR A 70 -4.13 -3.30 -4.60
C THR A 70 -3.00 -3.57 -5.58
N GLU A 71 -3.10 -4.66 -6.34
CA GLU A 71 -2.08 -5.01 -7.35
C GLU A 71 -1.83 -3.86 -8.34
N GLU A 72 -2.90 -3.22 -8.80
CA GLU A 72 -2.87 -2.07 -9.71
C GLU A 72 -2.22 -0.81 -9.12
N SER A 73 -2.10 -0.76 -7.79
CA SER A 73 -1.44 0.34 -7.08
C SER A 73 0.06 0.14 -6.95
N ILE A 74 0.60 -1.02 -7.33
CA ILE A 74 2.03 -1.31 -7.21
C ILE A 74 2.73 -1.01 -8.52
N ASP A 75 3.79 -0.19 -8.45
CA ASP A 75 4.64 0.11 -9.61
C ASP A 75 6.10 -0.29 -9.34
N PHE A 76 6.82 -0.60 -10.41
CA PHE A 76 8.20 -1.08 -10.38
C PHE A 76 9.12 -0.11 -11.11
N ASP A 77 10.23 0.25 -10.48
CA ASP A 77 11.24 1.10 -11.11
C ASP A 77 11.88 0.37 -12.30
N ASN A 78 11.64 0.88 -13.51
CA ASN A 78 12.17 0.33 -14.76
C ASN A 78 13.72 0.27 -14.79
N GLY A 79 14.41 1.03 -13.94
CA GLY A 79 15.87 1.06 -13.85
C GLY A 79 16.49 -0.10 -13.05
N GLU A 80 15.74 -0.73 -12.14
CA GLU A 80 16.26 -1.82 -11.28
C GLU A 80 15.97 -3.22 -11.85
N LEU A 81 15.07 -3.30 -12.84
CA LEU A 81 14.63 -4.55 -13.48
C LEU A 81 15.58 -5.09 -14.55
N ALA A 82 16.56 -4.30 -15.00
CA ALA A 82 17.37 -4.63 -16.17
C ALA A 82 18.40 -5.76 -15.94
N ASP A 83 18.70 -6.11 -14.69
CA ASP A 83 19.80 -7.02 -14.32
C ASP A 83 19.35 -8.29 -13.54
N GLN A 84 18.05 -8.54 -13.42
CA GLN A 84 17.53 -9.68 -12.64
C GLN A 84 16.72 -10.64 -13.51
N ASP A 85 17.22 -11.86 -13.70
CA ASP A 85 16.49 -13.02 -14.29
C ASP A 85 15.28 -13.48 -13.43
N VAL A 86 14.92 -12.71 -12.40
CA VAL A 86 13.90 -13.04 -11.41
C VAL A 86 12.65 -12.23 -11.69
N ASP A 87 11.49 -12.90 -11.70
CA ASP A 87 10.18 -12.25 -11.80
C ASP A 87 10.04 -11.18 -10.68
N PRO A 88 9.88 -9.89 -11.03
CA PRO A 88 9.84 -8.82 -10.05
C PRO A 88 8.66 -8.91 -9.09
N VAL A 89 7.54 -9.47 -9.53
CA VAL A 89 6.37 -9.69 -8.68
C VAL A 89 6.67 -10.77 -7.64
N HIS A 90 7.30 -11.86 -8.06
CA HIS A 90 7.74 -12.92 -7.15
C HIS A 90 8.74 -12.41 -6.11
N ASN A 91 9.74 -11.63 -6.55
CA ASN A 91 10.73 -11.01 -5.68
C ASN A 91 10.05 -10.08 -4.65
N LEU A 92 9.14 -9.22 -5.09
CA LEU A 92 8.38 -8.34 -4.20
C LEU A 92 7.64 -9.14 -3.12
N ILE A 93 6.88 -10.16 -3.51
CA ILE A 93 6.13 -11.02 -2.59
C ILE A 93 7.05 -11.66 -1.56
N GLU A 94 8.19 -12.20 -2.00
CA GLU A 94 9.18 -12.82 -1.12
C GLU A 94 9.73 -11.81 -0.11
N GLN A 95 10.21 -10.66 -0.60
CA GLN A 95 10.85 -9.64 0.25
C GLN A 95 9.89 -9.01 1.25
N VAL A 96 8.64 -8.75 0.85
CA VAL A 96 7.60 -8.25 1.76
C VAL A 96 7.22 -9.32 2.78
N SER A 97 7.06 -10.57 2.36
CA SER A 97 6.75 -11.68 3.27
C SER A 97 7.84 -11.88 4.31
N LEU A 98 9.11 -11.83 3.89
CA LEU A 98 10.28 -11.88 4.77
C LEU A 98 10.29 -10.70 5.74
N GLY A 99 10.01 -9.48 5.25
CA GLY A 99 9.91 -8.28 6.08
C GLY A 99 8.85 -8.43 7.16
N LEU A 100 7.66 -8.92 6.83
CA LEU A 100 6.54 -9.08 7.77
C LEU A 100 6.64 -10.32 8.67
N GLY A 101 7.54 -11.26 8.37
CA GLY A 101 7.64 -12.55 9.04
C GLY A 101 6.46 -13.49 8.80
N ARG A 102 5.69 -13.27 7.72
CA ARG A 102 4.52 -14.09 7.33
C ARG A 102 4.25 -13.94 5.83
N PRO A 103 3.55 -14.89 5.18
CA PRO A 103 3.17 -14.75 3.79
C PRO A 103 2.35 -13.48 3.53
N TRP A 104 2.64 -12.82 2.42
CA TRP A 104 1.95 -11.63 1.96
C TRP A 104 1.66 -11.72 0.46
N HIS A 105 0.56 -11.09 0.04
CA HIS A 105 0.24 -10.91 -1.37
C HIS A 105 -0.49 -9.57 -1.56
N ALA A 106 -0.40 -9.00 -2.76
CA ALA A 106 -1.23 -7.87 -3.14
C ALA A 106 -2.71 -8.30 -3.20
N VAL A 107 -3.61 -7.36 -2.98
CA VAL A 107 -5.06 -7.58 -3.10
C VAL A 107 -5.43 -7.48 -4.58
N MET A 108 -6.02 -8.55 -5.12
CA MET A 108 -6.57 -8.52 -6.48
C MET A 108 -7.90 -7.75 -6.48
N ASP A 109 -8.08 -6.88 -7.47
CA ASP A 109 -9.25 -5.99 -7.56
C ASP A 109 -10.61 -6.74 -7.66
N ILE A 110 -10.60 -8.03 -8.01
CA ILE A 110 -11.79 -8.89 -8.02
C ILE A 110 -12.44 -9.02 -6.63
N GLU A 111 -11.65 -8.95 -5.55
CA GLU A 111 -12.18 -8.93 -4.18
C GLU A 111 -12.67 -7.53 -3.78
N LEU A 112 -12.09 -6.46 -4.31
CA LEU A 112 -12.53 -5.07 -4.06
C LEU A 112 -13.81 -4.70 -4.84
N LEU A 113 -14.01 -5.28 -6.03
CA LEU A 113 -15.23 -5.14 -6.83
C LEU A 113 -16.38 -6.05 -6.36
N SER A 114 -16.10 -7.14 -5.62
CA SER A 114 -17.12 -8.08 -5.14
C SER A 114 -17.40 -8.03 -3.62
N VAL A 115 -16.45 -7.57 -2.78
CA VAL A 115 -16.56 -7.57 -1.30
C VAL A 115 -16.91 -6.19 -0.74
N PHE A 116 -16.69 -5.10 -1.50
CA PHE A 116 -17.35 -3.83 -1.17
C PHE A 116 -18.77 -3.84 -1.72
N THR A 117 -19.65 -4.55 -1.02
CA THR A 117 -21.06 -4.18 -1.05
C THR A 117 -21.15 -2.68 -0.74
N GLU A 118 -22.05 -1.96 -1.41
CA GLU A 118 -22.34 -0.52 -1.18
C GLU A 118 -22.25 -0.07 0.30
N PRO A 119 -22.70 -0.87 1.32
CA PRO A 119 -22.52 -0.56 2.74
C PRO A 119 -21.09 -0.32 3.20
N THR A 120 -20.11 -1.11 2.75
CA THR A 120 -18.73 -1.01 3.24
C THR A 120 -18.09 0.27 2.69
N ARG A 121 -18.32 0.58 1.41
CA ARG A 121 -17.92 1.85 0.79
C ARG A 121 -18.58 3.05 1.48
N HIS A 122 -19.88 2.95 1.79
CA HIS A 122 -20.60 3.99 2.52
C HIS A 122 -20.01 4.22 3.91
N PHE A 123 -19.70 3.16 4.65
CA PHE A 123 -19.09 3.26 5.97
C PHE A 123 -17.70 3.92 5.91
N TYR A 124 -16.86 3.57 4.95
CA TYR A 124 -15.56 4.21 4.77
C TYR A 124 -15.70 5.70 4.41
N ARG A 125 -16.61 6.04 3.50
CA ARG A 125 -16.89 7.43 3.12
C ARG A 125 -17.42 8.24 4.31
N GLU A 126 -18.32 7.68 5.11
CA GLU A 126 -18.78 8.31 6.36
C GLU A 126 -17.63 8.48 7.36
N MET A 127 -16.79 7.47 7.55
CA MET A 127 -15.62 7.59 8.43
C MET A 127 -14.65 8.70 8.00
N GLN A 128 -14.41 8.85 6.70
CA GLN A 128 -13.58 9.94 6.17
C GLN A 128 -14.25 11.31 6.40
N SER A 129 -15.55 11.45 6.11
CA SER A 129 -16.26 12.73 6.33
C SER A 129 -16.30 13.15 7.80
N PHE A 130 -16.38 12.20 8.74
CA PHE A 130 -16.24 12.48 10.18
C PHE A 130 -14.83 12.95 10.56
N SER A 131 -13.79 12.49 9.86
CA SER A 131 -12.41 12.88 10.15
C SER A 131 -12.06 14.28 9.62
N GLU A 132 -12.76 14.77 8.61
CA GLU A 132 -12.59 16.10 8.01
C GLU A 132 -13.41 17.19 8.72
N GLY A 133 -14.28 16.81 9.66
CA GLY A 133 -15.20 17.71 10.38
C GLY A 133 -14.69 18.30 11.71
N ILE A 134 -13.38 18.51 11.89
CA ILE A 134 -12.79 19.18 13.08
C ILE A 134 -12.08 20.47 12.66
#